data_AF-A0A316DIG0-F1
#
_entry.id   AF-A0A316DIG0-F1
#
_cell.length_a   1.000
_cell.length_b   1.000
_cell.length_c   1.000
_cell.angle_alpha   90.00
_cell.angle_beta   90.00
_cell.angle_gamma   90.00
#
_symmetry.space_group_name_H-M   'P 1'
#
loop_
_entity.id
_entity.type
_entity.pdbx_description
1 polymer ?
#
loop_
_entity_poly.entity_id
_entity_poly.type
_entity_poly.pdbx_seq_one_letter_code
_entity_poly.pdbx_strand_id
1 'polypeptide(L)'
;MCNITNNLILIMKKNFKSLFLVLPLVLFFSCSGDDNITPIPSSQISKTFALGSIDDNSVTGTAKFIKNEDNSTTVELDFTAIPTGGSHPAHIHYNTAAEGGGIAITLGTVNGDTGFSSITFTTLDDGTPITYDELMSFDGYINVHESETQLNIIVAQGDIGQNELTGVSKTYSLGEKDIPGISGTAVFSERENGEALAVIQLSNTISGEMHPAHIHNNTAVEGGNIAFTFNPVDGDTGKSVTNVSQLDDAISFLYLDVVDFDGYINVHESDMTLGTIIAQGDIGQNELTGESIVYLLSEVDMSGVSGRTTFYGRTNGEALAVIELQNTPIDGVHPAYIYSNDVATTGDIIFTFNPVDGNTGISQTNLAVLDNDTVFGFEDVLGVNGHINVHLSEILINMIIAQGNIGSND
;
A
#
# COMPACT_ATOMS: atom_id res chain seq x y z
N MET A 1 -8.30 58.22 -17.02
CA MET A 1 -7.79 59.55 -17.45
C MET A 1 -6.28 59.44 -17.66
N CYS A 2 -5.80 59.84 -18.85
CA CYS A 2 -4.41 60.13 -19.29
C CYS A 2 -3.27 59.20 -18.83
N ASN A 3 -2.58 58.41 -19.66
CA ASN A 3 -1.99 58.63 -20.99
C ASN A 3 -1.01 59.81 -21.10
N ILE A 4 0.17 59.53 -21.68
CA ILE A 4 1.13 60.37 -22.46
C ILE A 4 2.55 59.79 -22.21
N THR A 5 3.08 58.89 -23.05
CA THR A 5 3.79 59.07 -24.34
C THR A 5 5.01 60.00 -24.30
N ASN A 6 6.16 59.51 -24.80
CA ASN A 6 6.90 60.21 -25.87
C ASN A 6 7.86 59.29 -26.63
N ASN A 7 7.61 59.19 -27.93
CA ASN A 7 8.52 58.75 -29.00
C ASN A 7 9.46 59.92 -29.39
N LEU A 8 10.63 59.60 -29.96
CA LEU A 8 11.31 60.44 -30.95
C LEU A 8 12.16 59.50 -31.87
N ILE A 9 11.79 59.26 -33.15
CA ILE A 9 12.22 59.98 -34.39
C ILE A 9 13.65 59.56 -34.82
N LEU A 10 14.04 59.25 -36.08
CA LEU A 10 13.48 59.20 -37.44
C LEU A 10 14.58 58.59 -38.38
N ILE A 11 14.20 57.81 -39.43
CA ILE A 11 14.53 57.96 -40.90
C ILE A 11 16.04 58.03 -41.35
N MET A 12 16.61 57.43 -42.43
CA MET A 12 16.27 57.11 -43.84
C MET A 12 17.40 56.18 -44.41
N LYS A 13 17.17 55.07 -45.16
CA LYS A 13 17.00 54.87 -46.63
C LYS A 13 18.19 55.15 -47.62
N LYS A 14 18.55 54.07 -48.36
CA LYS A 14 18.85 53.92 -49.83
C LYS A 14 20.30 53.93 -50.43
N ASN A 15 20.63 52.77 -51.05
CA ASN A 15 20.98 52.49 -52.47
C ASN A 15 22.40 52.64 -53.10
N PHE A 16 22.83 51.51 -53.71
CA PHE A 16 23.45 51.28 -55.05
C PHE A 16 24.86 51.83 -55.42
N LYS A 17 25.80 50.93 -55.79
CA LYS A 17 26.25 50.68 -57.19
C LYS A 17 27.36 49.61 -57.30
N SER A 18 27.37 48.94 -58.46
CA SER A 18 28.19 47.81 -58.94
C SER A 18 29.56 48.25 -59.49
N LEU A 19 30.58 47.37 -59.41
CA LEU A 19 31.75 47.37 -60.30
C LEU A 19 32.28 45.94 -60.57
N PHE A 20 32.45 45.63 -61.86
CA PHE A 20 32.95 44.39 -62.47
C PHE A 20 34.49 44.33 -62.46
N LEU A 21 35.10 43.15 -62.23
CA LEU A 21 36.46 42.83 -62.70
C LEU A 21 36.63 41.32 -62.93
N VAL A 22 37.39 40.98 -63.98
CA VAL A 22 37.45 39.69 -64.71
C VAL A 22 38.53 38.72 -64.18
N LEU A 23 38.21 37.42 -64.34
CA LEU A 23 38.90 36.13 -64.16
C LEU A 23 40.44 36.06 -64.41
N PRO A 24 41.16 35.09 -63.78
CA PRO A 24 41.54 33.91 -64.56
C PRO A 24 41.35 32.55 -63.86
N LEU A 25 41.09 31.57 -64.72
CA LEU A 25 40.85 30.15 -64.52
C LEU A 25 42.13 29.42 -64.05
N VAL A 26 42.05 28.66 -62.95
CA VAL A 26 43.01 27.61 -62.60
C VAL A 26 42.24 26.37 -62.17
N LEU A 27 42.40 25.29 -62.93
CA LEU A 27 41.88 23.96 -62.63
C LEU A 27 42.91 23.20 -61.79
N PHE A 28 42.52 22.78 -60.58
CA PHE A 28 43.15 21.64 -59.90
C PHE A 28 42.05 20.71 -59.37
N PHE A 29 42.10 19.46 -59.81
CA PHE A 29 41.36 18.35 -59.23
C PHE A 29 42.00 17.98 -57.88
N SER A 30 41.20 17.91 -56.82
CA SER A 30 41.46 17.07 -55.66
C SER A 30 40.14 16.62 -55.05
N CYS A 31 39.89 15.32 -55.05
CA CYS A 31 38.83 14.70 -54.25
C CYS A 31 39.29 14.64 -52.79
N SER A 32 38.48 15.17 -51.88
CA SER A 32 38.31 14.60 -50.55
C SER A 32 36.83 14.76 -50.20
N GLY A 33 36.10 13.65 -50.32
CA GLY A 33 34.77 13.56 -49.73
C GLY A 33 34.95 13.60 -48.23
N ASP A 34 34.36 14.62 -47.61
CA ASP A 34 34.35 14.78 -46.16
C ASP A 34 32.91 15.10 -45.75
N ASP A 35 32.01 14.14 -46.08
CA ASP A 35 30.71 14.06 -45.46
C ASP A 35 30.92 13.50 -44.05
N ASN A 36 31.38 14.37 -43.16
CA ASN A 36 31.45 14.07 -41.73
C ASN A 36 30.01 14.08 -41.18
N ILE A 37 29.23 13.05 -41.52
CA ILE A 37 28.00 12.71 -40.83
C ILE A 37 28.46 12.23 -39.46
N THR A 38 28.47 13.12 -38.48
CA THR A 38 28.47 12.72 -37.07
C THR A 38 27.25 11.82 -36.88
N PRO A 39 27.41 10.54 -36.50
CA PRO A 39 26.28 9.73 -36.10
C PRO A 39 25.64 10.45 -34.92
N ILE A 40 24.43 10.97 -35.11
CA ILE A 40 23.58 11.30 -33.96
C ILE A 40 23.37 9.93 -33.29
N PRO A 41 23.74 9.72 -32.02
CA PRO A 41 23.31 8.52 -31.34
C PRO A 41 21.78 8.62 -31.30
N SER A 42 21.08 7.86 -32.14
CA SER A 42 19.68 7.57 -31.84
C SER A 42 19.73 6.83 -30.51
N SER A 43 19.33 7.47 -29.43
CA SER A 43 19.02 6.71 -28.22
C SER A 43 17.83 5.85 -28.60
N GLN A 44 18.07 4.57 -28.81
CA GLN A 44 17.03 3.58 -29.01
C GLN A 44 16.00 3.75 -27.87
N ILE A 45 14.73 3.94 -28.23
CA ILE A 45 13.65 4.09 -27.25
C ILE A 45 13.45 2.71 -26.63
N SER A 46 13.59 2.61 -25.31
CA SER A 46 13.40 1.37 -24.58
C SER A 46 12.89 1.61 -23.16
N LYS A 47 12.18 0.62 -22.62
CA LYS A 47 11.78 0.54 -21.21
C LYS A 47 12.21 -0.81 -20.64
N THR A 48 12.63 -0.84 -19.39
CA THR A 48 13.07 -2.06 -18.71
C THR A 48 12.18 -2.31 -17.51
N PHE A 49 11.58 -3.50 -17.44
CA PHE A 49 10.82 -3.98 -16.29
C PHE A 49 11.66 -4.96 -15.48
N ALA A 50 11.52 -4.93 -14.16
CA ALA A 50 12.19 -5.88 -13.27
C ALA A 50 11.39 -7.19 -13.19
N LEU A 51 12.11 -8.32 -13.18
CA LEU A 51 11.54 -9.66 -12.98
C LEU A 51 12.18 -10.27 -11.73
N GLY A 52 11.37 -10.64 -10.76
CA GLY A 52 11.81 -11.21 -9.48
C GLY A 52 11.44 -12.67 -9.33
N SER A 53 12.10 -13.38 -8.42
CA SER A 53 11.74 -14.73 -8.03
C SER A 53 10.38 -14.78 -7.31
N ILE A 54 9.64 -15.88 -7.48
CA ILE A 54 8.42 -16.13 -6.70
C ILE A 54 8.74 -16.78 -5.35
N ASP A 55 9.67 -17.75 -5.34
CA ASP A 55 9.97 -18.62 -4.19
C ASP A 55 11.36 -18.38 -3.55
N ASP A 56 11.86 -17.14 -3.58
CA ASP A 56 13.15 -16.75 -2.99
C ASP A 56 14.36 -17.60 -3.48
N ASN A 57 14.28 -18.09 -4.71
CA ASN A 57 15.36 -18.86 -5.35
C ASN A 57 16.55 -17.99 -5.81
N SER A 58 16.63 -16.73 -5.34
CA SER A 58 17.61 -15.70 -5.74
C SER A 58 17.66 -15.32 -7.22
N VAL A 59 16.74 -15.83 -8.06
CA VAL A 59 16.64 -15.44 -9.47
C VAL A 59 16.23 -13.97 -9.55
N THR A 60 16.99 -13.19 -10.30
CA THR A 60 16.66 -11.80 -10.61
C THR A 60 16.92 -11.54 -12.08
N GLY A 61 16.05 -10.79 -12.73
CA GLY A 61 16.22 -10.45 -14.12
C GLY A 61 15.50 -9.19 -14.54
N THR A 62 15.60 -8.91 -15.83
CA THR A 62 14.96 -7.76 -16.45
C THR A 62 14.37 -8.14 -17.80
N ALA A 63 13.29 -7.46 -18.18
CA ALA A 63 12.74 -7.47 -19.52
C ALA A 63 12.86 -6.08 -20.13
N LYS A 64 13.75 -5.93 -21.11
CA LYS A 64 13.97 -4.67 -21.83
C LYS A 64 13.21 -4.68 -23.15
N PHE A 65 12.19 -3.83 -23.24
CA PHE A 65 11.39 -3.59 -24.42
C PHE A 65 12.03 -2.48 -25.25
N ILE A 66 12.23 -2.72 -26.54
CA ILE A 66 12.94 -1.85 -27.48
C ILE A 66 12.01 -1.54 -28.65
N LYS A 67 11.79 -0.25 -28.92
CA LYS A 67 11.05 0.22 -30.10
C LYS A 67 11.96 0.24 -31.31
N ASN A 68 11.63 -0.53 -32.35
CA ASN A 68 12.36 -0.55 -33.61
C ASN A 68 11.78 0.46 -34.62
N GLU A 69 12.57 0.82 -35.64
CA GLU A 69 12.17 1.79 -36.68
C GLU A 69 11.06 1.27 -37.61
N ASP A 70 10.87 -0.06 -37.69
CA ASP A 70 9.85 -0.72 -38.51
C ASP A 70 8.53 -0.97 -37.75
N ASN A 71 8.36 -0.33 -36.59
CA ASN A 71 7.26 -0.51 -35.63
C ASN A 71 7.19 -1.88 -34.93
N SER A 72 8.17 -2.78 -35.15
CA SER A 72 8.29 -3.97 -34.30
C SER A 72 8.82 -3.60 -32.92
N THR A 73 8.57 -4.49 -31.95
CA THR A 73 9.16 -4.41 -30.61
C THR A 73 10.09 -5.58 -30.41
N THR A 74 11.31 -5.31 -29.94
CA THR A 74 12.23 -6.35 -29.45
C THR A 74 12.15 -6.41 -27.92
N VAL A 75 12.01 -7.61 -27.36
CA VAL A 75 12.13 -7.85 -25.92
C VAL A 75 13.41 -8.64 -25.68
N GLU A 76 14.29 -8.09 -24.85
CA GLU A 76 15.47 -8.78 -24.33
C GLU A 76 15.19 -9.18 -22.88
N LEU A 77 15.31 -10.47 -22.58
CA LEU A 77 15.28 -10.98 -21.20
C LEU A 77 16.72 -11.26 -20.77
N ASP A 78 17.10 -10.74 -19.60
CA ASP A 78 18.43 -10.91 -19.03
C ASP A 78 18.31 -11.27 -17.55
N PHE A 79 18.79 -12.45 -17.19
CA PHE A 79 18.66 -13.04 -15.86
C PHE A 79 20.02 -13.39 -15.24
N THR A 80 20.08 -13.22 -13.94
CA THR A 80 21.14 -13.75 -13.09
C THR A 80 20.57 -14.83 -12.18
N ALA A 81 21.39 -15.85 -11.91
CA ALA A 81 21.04 -16.99 -11.06
C ALA A 81 19.85 -17.85 -11.52
N ILE A 82 19.41 -17.75 -12.78
CA ILE A 82 18.45 -18.70 -13.37
C ILE A 82 19.03 -20.13 -13.35
N PRO A 83 18.22 -21.20 -13.18
CA PRO A 83 18.74 -22.56 -13.15
C PRO A 83 19.62 -22.88 -14.37
N THR A 84 20.85 -23.31 -14.09
CA THR A 84 21.87 -23.53 -15.12
C THR A 84 21.56 -24.74 -15.98
N GLY A 85 21.81 -24.63 -17.28
CA GLY A 85 21.42 -25.64 -18.27
C GLY A 85 19.93 -25.57 -18.63
N GLY A 86 19.57 -26.19 -19.75
CA GLY A 86 18.17 -26.24 -20.20
C GLY A 86 17.70 -24.96 -20.91
N SER A 87 16.39 -24.89 -21.10
CA SER A 87 15.70 -23.79 -21.78
C SER A 87 14.46 -23.44 -20.98
N HIS A 88 14.32 -22.16 -20.66
CA HIS A 88 13.30 -21.62 -19.76
C HIS A 88 12.29 -20.80 -20.57
N PRO A 89 11.13 -21.36 -20.93
CA PRO A 89 10.12 -20.64 -21.70
C PRO A 89 9.70 -19.36 -20.99
N ALA A 90 9.42 -18.31 -21.77
CA ALA A 90 8.93 -17.04 -21.26
C ALA A 90 7.73 -16.56 -22.06
N HIS A 91 6.76 -15.94 -21.38
CA HIS A 91 5.53 -15.45 -21.99
C HIS A 91 5.12 -14.11 -21.37
N ILE A 92 4.49 -13.24 -22.18
CA ILE A 92 3.64 -12.16 -21.68
C ILE A 92 2.23 -12.72 -21.54
N HIS A 93 1.62 -12.53 -20.37
CA HIS A 93 0.25 -12.89 -20.05
C HIS A 93 -0.62 -11.62 -19.91
N TYR A 94 -1.94 -11.79 -20.00
CA TYR A 94 -2.92 -10.73 -19.68
C TYR A 94 -3.13 -10.55 -18.18
N ASN A 95 -3.66 -9.39 -17.77
CA ASN A 95 -3.97 -8.97 -16.39
C ASN A 95 -2.71 -8.74 -15.53
N THR A 96 -2.87 -8.60 -14.22
CA THR A 96 -1.75 -8.60 -13.28
C THR A 96 -1.24 -10.02 -12.99
N ALA A 97 0.01 -10.11 -12.54
CA ALA A 97 0.60 -11.34 -12.02
C ALA A 97 -0.21 -11.98 -10.88
N ALA A 98 -0.87 -11.15 -10.06
CA ALA A 98 -1.67 -11.60 -8.93
C ALA A 98 -3.02 -12.23 -9.34
N GLU A 99 -3.59 -11.79 -10.46
CA GLU A 99 -4.83 -12.33 -11.02
C GLU A 99 -4.58 -13.49 -11.97
N GLY A 100 -3.40 -13.50 -12.60
CA GLY A 100 -3.04 -14.41 -13.66
C GLY A 100 -3.80 -14.13 -14.96
N GLY A 101 -3.52 -14.91 -16.00
CA GLY A 101 -4.20 -14.74 -17.28
C GLY A 101 -3.69 -15.67 -18.37
N GLY A 102 -4.39 -15.64 -19.51
CA GLY A 102 -3.95 -16.35 -20.71
C GLY A 102 -2.65 -15.77 -21.28
N ILE A 103 -1.95 -16.55 -22.10
CA ILE A 103 -0.77 -16.08 -22.84
C ILE A 103 -1.21 -15.11 -23.93
N ALA A 104 -0.59 -13.92 -23.95
CA ALA A 104 -0.76 -12.92 -24.99
C ALA A 104 0.34 -13.02 -26.05
N ILE A 105 1.60 -13.16 -25.62
CA ILE A 105 2.77 -13.24 -26.49
C ILE A 105 3.73 -14.32 -25.98
N THR A 106 4.18 -15.20 -26.87
CA THR A 106 5.27 -16.13 -26.60
C THR A 106 6.62 -15.43 -26.80
N LEU A 107 7.45 -15.33 -25.76
CA LEU A 107 8.75 -14.63 -25.80
C LEU A 107 9.94 -15.52 -26.17
N GLY A 108 9.69 -16.80 -26.45
CA GLY A 108 10.75 -17.79 -26.69
C GLY A 108 11.29 -18.39 -25.39
N THR A 109 12.56 -18.80 -25.40
CA THR A 109 13.19 -19.48 -24.26
C THR A 109 14.46 -18.75 -23.81
N VAL A 110 14.57 -18.49 -22.51
CA VAL A 110 15.80 -18.03 -21.86
C VAL A 110 16.79 -19.18 -21.79
N ASN A 111 17.99 -18.96 -22.29
CA ASN A 111 19.07 -19.94 -22.25
C ASN A 111 19.61 -20.06 -20.82
N GLY A 112 19.55 -21.24 -20.19
CA GLY A 112 19.99 -21.43 -18.81
C GLY A 112 21.50 -21.24 -18.57
N ASP A 113 22.34 -21.34 -19.61
CA ASP A 113 23.78 -21.12 -19.49
C ASP A 113 24.14 -19.63 -19.55
N THR A 114 23.39 -18.82 -20.30
CA THR A 114 23.67 -17.40 -20.50
C THR A 114 22.72 -16.46 -19.77
N GLY A 115 21.57 -16.95 -19.30
CA GLY A 115 20.51 -16.14 -18.71
C GLY A 115 19.78 -15.23 -19.69
N PHE A 116 19.98 -15.41 -21.00
CA PHE A 116 19.55 -14.44 -22.01
C PHE A 116 18.55 -15.01 -23.01
N SER A 117 17.60 -14.19 -23.45
CA SER A 117 16.83 -14.38 -24.69
C SER A 117 16.50 -13.05 -25.36
N SER A 118 16.19 -13.10 -26.65
CA SER A 118 15.73 -11.94 -27.41
C SER A 118 14.72 -12.38 -28.46
N ILE A 119 13.64 -11.63 -28.60
CA ILE A 119 12.60 -11.86 -29.60
C ILE A 119 12.06 -10.55 -30.15
N THR A 120 11.67 -10.55 -31.43
CA THR A 120 11.06 -9.40 -32.10
C THR A 120 9.71 -9.80 -32.68
N PHE A 121 8.69 -8.97 -32.44
CA PHE A 121 7.33 -9.23 -32.90
C PHE A 121 6.58 -7.94 -33.25
N THR A 122 5.45 -8.10 -33.95
CA THR A 122 4.52 -7.02 -34.34
C THR A 122 3.06 -7.36 -34.03
N THR A 123 2.79 -8.58 -33.54
CA THR A 123 1.45 -9.08 -33.22
C THR A 123 1.48 -9.89 -31.93
N LEU A 124 0.33 -10.00 -31.27
CA LEU A 124 0.03 -11.02 -30.27
C LEU A 124 0.01 -12.41 -30.93
N ASP A 125 -0.03 -13.47 -30.12
CA ASP A 125 -0.06 -14.85 -30.59
C ASP A 125 -1.35 -15.19 -31.38
N ASP A 126 -2.42 -14.41 -31.21
CA ASP A 126 -3.67 -14.54 -31.98
C ASP A 126 -3.66 -13.77 -33.31
N GLY A 127 -2.57 -13.07 -33.62
CA GLY A 127 -2.39 -12.27 -34.84
C GLY A 127 -2.86 -10.82 -34.74
N THR A 128 -3.39 -10.39 -33.59
CA THR A 128 -3.75 -8.98 -33.34
C THR A 128 -2.49 -8.11 -33.37
N PRO A 129 -2.43 -7.03 -34.16
CA PRO A 129 -1.29 -6.10 -34.16
C PRO A 129 -1.07 -5.47 -32.78
N ILE A 130 0.19 -5.31 -32.39
CA ILE A 130 0.58 -4.65 -31.14
C ILE A 130 1.85 -3.82 -31.37
N THR A 131 1.86 -2.59 -30.86
CA THR A 131 2.97 -1.65 -30.95
C THR A 131 3.71 -1.52 -29.62
N TYR A 132 4.92 -0.97 -29.66
CA TYR A 132 5.67 -0.62 -28.45
C TYR A 132 4.86 0.28 -27.52
N ASP A 133 4.20 1.30 -28.06
CA ASP A 133 3.47 2.29 -27.25
C ASP A 133 2.26 1.63 -26.56
N GLU A 134 1.58 0.69 -27.22
CA GLU A 134 0.50 -0.11 -26.60
C GLU A 134 1.02 -1.06 -25.51
N LEU A 135 2.24 -1.61 -25.66
CA LEU A 135 2.87 -2.43 -24.62
C LEU A 135 3.19 -1.64 -23.35
N MET A 136 3.41 -0.32 -23.44
CA MET A 136 3.69 0.52 -22.28
C MET A 136 2.45 0.76 -21.40
N SER A 137 1.25 0.54 -21.94
CA SER A 137 -0.02 0.58 -21.20
C SER A 137 -0.74 -0.76 -21.22
N PHE A 138 -0.04 -1.85 -21.54
CA PHE A 138 -0.65 -3.17 -21.64
C PHE A 138 -0.97 -3.69 -20.25
N ASP A 139 -2.16 -4.26 -20.12
CA ASP A 139 -2.58 -5.00 -18.94
C ASP A 139 -1.97 -6.40 -18.96
N GLY A 140 -0.75 -6.52 -18.46
CA GLY A 140 -0.03 -7.78 -18.52
C GLY A 140 1.11 -7.93 -17.55
N TYR A 141 1.64 -9.15 -17.53
CA TYR A 141 2.79 -9.54 -16.74
C TYR A 141 3.62 -10.59 -17.50
N ILE A 142 4.88 -10.74 -17.12
CA ILE A 142 5.78 -11.74 -17.67
C ILE A 142 5.93 -12.89 -16.69
N ASN A 143 5.87 -14.12 -17.22
CA ASN A 143 6.28 -15.33 -16.52
C ASN A 143 7.49 -15.95 -17.24
N VAL A 144 8.44 -16.45 -16.46
CA VAL A 144 9.52 -17.33 -16.93
C VAL A 144 9.42 -18.66 -16.19
N HIS A 145 9.43 -19.74 -16.95
CA HIS A 145 9.15 -21.10 -16.49
C HIS A 145 10.43 -21.91 -16.30
N GLU A 146 10.40 -22.90 -15.41
CA GLU A 146 11.54 -23.79 -15.14
C GLU A 146 11.97 -24.63 -16.35
N SER A 147 11.01 -25.13 -17.14
CA SER A 147 11.29 -25.84 -18.40
C SER A 147 10.04 -26.03 -19.26
N GLU A 148 10.23 -26.42 -20.52
CA GLU A 148 9.12 -26.81 -21.42
C GLU A 148 8.25 -27.95 -20.87
N THR A 149 8.80 -28.81 -20.00
CA THR A 149 8.06 -29.91 -19.36
C THR A 149 7.47 -29.54 -18.00
N GLN A 150 7.82 -28.37 -17.45
CA GLN A 150 7.40 -27.89 -16.13
C GLN A 150 6.92 -26.43 -16.20
N LEU A 151 5.99 -26.13 -17.12
CA LEU A 151 5.37 -24.81 -17.29
C LEU A 151 4.48 -24.37 -16.11
N ASN A 152 4.31 -25.22 -15.10
CA ASN A 152 3.60 -24.86 -13.88
C ASN A 152 4.55 -24.36 -12.79
N ILE A 153 5.87 -24.43 -13.00
CA ILE A 153 6.88 -23.93 -12.07
C ILE A 153 7.43 -22.63 -12.66
N ILE A 154 7.16 -21.52 -11.98
CA ILE A 154 7.61 -20.19 -12.39
C ILE A 154 8.90 -19.85 -11.64
N VAL A 155 9.96 -19.57 -12.39
CA VAL A 155 11.27 -19.20 -11.81
C VAL A 155 11.41 -17.70 -11.59
N ALA A 156 10.71 -16.90 -12.41
CA ALA A 156 10.64 -15.46 -12.27
C ALA A 156 9.36 -14.88 -12.87
N GLN A 157 8.91 -13.77 -12.29
CA GLN A 157 7.69 -13.06 -12.68
C GLN A 157 7.85 -11.55 -12.50
N GLY A 158 7.10 -10.77 -13.26
CA GLY A 158 6.96 -9.34 -13.02
C GLY A 158 5.87 -8.70 -13.87
N ASP A 159 5.16 -7.75 -13.26
CA ASP A 159 4.16 -6.94 -13.93
C ASP A 159 4.82 -5.98 -14.94
N ILE A 160 4.11 -5.71 -16.05
CA ILE A 160 4.58 -4.79 -17.10
C ILE A 160 3.49 -3.76 -17.45
N GLY A 161 3.84 -2.80 -18.29
CA GLY A 161 2.87 -1.85 -18.82
C GLY A 161 2.18 -1.05 -17.72
N GLN A 162 0.85 -1.10 -17.69
CA GLN A 162 0.06 -0.36 -16.71
C GLN A 162 0.09 -0.99 -15.30
N ASN A 163 0.56 -2.24 -15.19
CA ASN A 163 0.61 -2.98 -13.93
C ASN A 163 1.92 -2.77 -13.18
N GLU A 164 2.91 -2.09 -13.77
CA GLU A 164 4.17 -1.79 -13.10
C GLU A 164 3.94 -1.06 -11.77
N LEU A 165 4.74 -1.38 -10.75
CA LEU A 165 4.69 -0.69 -9.47
C LEU A 165 5.42 0.65 -9.54
N THR A 166 4.80 1.71 -9.02
CA THR A 166 5.39 3.06 -9.00
C THR A 166 6.54 3.18 -7.98
N GLY A 167 6.62 2.21 -7.06
CA GLY A 167 7.51 2.21 -5.89
C GLY A 167 6.91 2.89 -4.66
N VAL A 168 5.73 3.51 -4.78
CA VAL A 168 4.96 4.03 -3.65
C VAL A 168 4.24 2.87 -2.96
N SER A 169 4.36 2.79 -1.64
CA SER A 169 3.70 1.76 -0.85
C SER A 169 3.36 2.22 0.56
N LYS A 170 2.40 1.52 1.17
CA LYS A 170 1.95 1.73 2.55
C LYS A 170 1.90 0.39 3.27
N THR A 171 2.42 0.34 4.48
CA THR A 171 2.48 -0.88 5.31
C THR A 171 1.68 -0.67 6.58
N TYR A 172 0.78 -1.61 6.88
CA TYR A 172 0.01 -1.67 8.11
C TYR A 172 0.40 -2.90 8.92
N SER A 173 0.49 -2.75 10.25
CA SER A 173 0.78 -3.86 11.15
C SER A 173 -0.49 -4.65 11.43
N LEU A 174 -0.41 -5.98 11.40
CA LEU A 174 -1.47 -6.89 11.81
C LEU A 174 -1.03 -7.58 13.11
N GLY A 175 -1.65 -7.20 14.21
CA GLY A 175 -1.39 -7.74 15.54
C GLY A 175 -2.12 -9.05 15.80
N GLU A 176 -1.62 -9.78 16.79
CA GLU A 176 -2.26 -10.98 17.35
C GLU A 176 -3.66 -10.67 17.92
N LYS A 177 -4.59 -11.63 17.80
CA LYS A 177 -5.95 -11.51 18.33
C LYS A 177 -6.40 -12.72 19.16
N ASP A 178 -7.15 -13.66 18.58
CA ASP A 178 -7.75 -14.77 19.33
C ASP A 178 -6.80 -15.97 19.47
N ILE A 179 -5.83 -16.10 18.56
CA ILE A 179 -4.82 -17.16 18.57
C ILE A 179 -3.44 -16.56 18.85
N PRO A 180 -2.80 -16.92 19.99
CA PRO A 180 -1.49 -16.41 20.33
C PRO A 180 -0.39 -16.78 19.34
N GLY A 181 0.52 -15.86 19.09
CA GLY A 181 1.74 -16.02 18.29
C GLY A 181 1.60 -15.63 16.81
N ILE A 182 0.40 -15.33 16.31
CA ILE A 182 0.16 -15.02 14.90
C ILE A 182 0.10 -13.50 14.70
N SER A 183 0.98 -12.96 13.87
CA SER A 183 1.03 -11.52 13.56
C SER A 183 1.82 -11.29 12.27
N GLY A 184 1.76 -10.07 11.73
CA GLY A 184 2.49 -9.72 10.52
C GLY A 184 2.14 -8.35 9.98
N THR A 185 2.09 -8.21 8.66
CA THR A 185 1.85 -6.94 7.98
C THR A 185 0.98 -7.11 6.73
N ALA A 186 0.22 -6.07 6.40
CA ALA A 186 -0.36 -5.87 5.08
C ALA A 186 0.36 -4.72 4.37
N VAL A 187 0.86 -4.95 3.16
CA VAL A 187 1.52 -3.95 2.32
C VAL A 187 0.66 -3.70 1.08
N PHE A 188 0.35 -2.44 0.81
CA PHE A 188 -0.30 -1.99 -0.41
C PHE A 188 0.72 -1.23 -1.25
N SER A 189 0.96 -1.66 -2.49
CA SER A 189 1.88 -1.00 -3.42
C SER A 189 1.11 -0.46 -4.62
N GLU A 190 1.33 0.80 -4.96
CA GLU A 190 0.64 1.47 -6.07
C GLU A 190 1.15 0.97 -7.42
N ARG A 191 0.22 0.72 -8.34
CA ARG A 191 0.46 0.43 -9.74
C ARG A 191 0.34 1.70 -10.59
N GLU A 192 0.96 1.73 -11.77
CA GLU A 192 0.88 2.87 -12.70
C GLU A 192 -0.56 3.21 -13.15
N ASN A 193 -1.47 2.22 -13.17
CA ASN A 193 -2.91 2.44 -13.43
C ASN A 193 -3.70 2.97 -12.22
N GLY A 194 -3.07 3.13 -11.04
CA GLY A 194 -3.67 3.57 -9.79
C GLY A 194 -4.23 2.45 -8.91
N GLU A 195 -4.35 1.22 -9.41
CA GLU A 195 -4.72 0.06 -8.60
C GLU A 195 -3.63 -0.24 -7.56
N ALA A 196 -3.94 -1.09 -6.58
CA ALA A 196 -2.95 -1.52 -5.58
C ALA A 196 -2.69 -3.02 -5.63
N LEU A 197 -1.42 -3.41 -5.51
CA LEU A 197 -1.03 -4.76 -5.14
C LEU A 197 -1.04 -4.86 -3.61
N ALA A 198 -1.96 -5.65 -3.06
CA ALA A 198 -2.00 -5.97 -1.63
C ALA A 198 -1.26 -7.29 -1.35
N VAL A 199 -0.31 -7.24 -0.41
CA VAL A 199 0.43 -8.41 0.09
C VAL A 199 0.26 -8.49 1.60
N ILE A 200 -0.38 -9.55 2.07
CA ILE A 200 -0.40 -9.88 3.51
C ILE A 200 0.68 -10.91 3.75
N GLN A 201 1.53 -10.66 4.75
CA GLN A 201 2.53 -11.60 5.23
C GLN A 201 2.40 -11.76 6.74
N LEU A 202 2.00 -12.96 7.16
CA LEU A 202 1.92 -13.36 8.55
C LEU A 202 3.07 -14.31 8.91
N SER A 203 3.39 -14.38 10.19
CA SER A 203 4.28 -15.36 10.80
C SER A 203 3.47 -16.32 11.68
N ASN A 204 3.96 -17.56 11.79
CA ASN A 204 3.37 -18.61 12.64
C ASN A 204 1.93 -19.01 12.27
N THR A 205 1.55 -18.91 10.99
CA THR A 205 0.26 -19.38 10.47
C THR A 205 0.07 -20.89 10.64
N ILE A 206 -1.17 -21.36 10.47
CA ILE A 206 -1.53 -22.77 10.64
C ILE A 206 -1.25 -23.50 9.33
N SER A 207 -0.15 -24.24 9.27
CA SER A 207 0.27 -25.02 8.09
C SER A 207 -0.86 -25.94 7.56
N GLY A 208 -1.02 -25.93 6.24
CA GLY A 208 -2.05 -26.68 5.51
C GLY A 208 -3.44 -26.04 5.46
N GLU A 209 -3.66 -24.93 6.16
CA GLU A 209 -4.92 -24.18 6.13
C GLU A 209 -4.86 -23.00 5.16
N MET A 210 -6.04 -22.54 4.70
CA MET A 210 -6.20 -21.26 4.01
C MET A 210 -7.00 -20.33 4.90
N HIS A 211 -6.46 -19.15 5.17
CA HIS A 211 -7.02 -18.20 6.12
C HIS A 211 -7.71 -17.05 5.36
N PRO A 212 -9.05 -16.96 5.35
CA PRO A 212 -9.75 -15.85 4.72
C PRO A 212 -9.33 -14.52 5.33
N ALA A 213 -9.26 -13.48 4.51
CA ALA A 213 -8.93 -12.14 4.98
C ALA A 213 -9.84 -11.10 4.32
N HIS A 214 -10.19 -10.06 5.07
CA HIS A 214 -11.09 -9.01 4.60
C HIS A 214 -10.65 -7.63 5.09
N ILE A 215 -10.97 -6.60 4.31
CA ILE A 215 -11.10 -5.22 4.82
C ILE A 215 -12.54 -5.04 5.29
N HIS A 216 -12.70 -4.54 6.51
CA HIS A 216 -13.96 -4.15 7.12
C HIS A 216 -14.04 -2.61 7.24
N ASN A 217 -15.26 -2.08 7.32
CA ASN A 217 -15.50 -0.66 7.58
C ASN A 217 -15.30 -0.27 9.06
N ASN A 218 -15.07 1.01 9.34
CA ASN A 218 -14.83 1.64 10.64
C ASN A 218 -13.50 1.19 11.29
N THR A 219 -13.29 1.52 12.57
CA THR A 219 -12.16 0.97 13.34
C THR A 219 -12.41 -0.49 13.75
N ALA A 220 -11.34 -1.23 14.03
CA ALA A 220 -11.40 -2.60 14.50
C ALA A 220 -12.19 -2.76 15.82
N VAL A 221 -12.19 -1.74 16.68
CA VAL A 221 -12.90 -1.76 17.97
C VAL A 221 -14.40 -1.50 17.82
N GLU A 222 -14.81 -0.73 16.82
CA GLU A 222 -16.22 -0.53 16.48
C GLU A 222 -16.78 -1.69 15.64
N GLY A 223 -15.90 -2.32 14.86
CA GLY A 223 -16.26 -3.35 13.91
C GLY A 223 -17.02 -2.80 12.70
N GLY A 224 -17.34 -3.67 11.75
CA GLY A 224 -18.09 -3.27 10.57
C GLY A 224 -18.32 -4.38 9.57
N ASN A 225 -19.11 -4.08 8.54
CA ASN A 225 -19.33 -4.99 7.43
C ASN A 225 -18.05 -5.14 6.60
N ILE A 226 -17.91 -6.28 5.93
CA ILE A 226 -16.86 -6.52 4.92
C ILE A 226 -17.06 -5.56 3.76
N ALA A 227 -15.98 -4.88 3.37
CA ALA A 227 -15.90 -3.99 2.21
C ALA A 227 -15.14 -4.63 1.04
N PHE A 228 -14.08 -5.38 1.34
CA PHE A 228 -13.20 -6.01 0.35
C PHE A 228 -12.75 -7.39 0.81
N THR A 229 -12.76 -8.37 -0.09
CA THR A 229 -12.26 -9.72 0.14
C THR A 229 -10.90 -9.94 -0.52
N PHE A 230 -9.89 -10.32 0.27
CA PHE A 230 -8.58 -10.71 -0.26
C PHE A 230 -8.59 -12.16 -0.76
N ASN A 231 -7.57 -12.52 -1.54
CA ASN A 231 -7.18 -13.94 -1.63
C ASN A 231 -6.82 -14.44 -0.21
N PRO A 232 -7.18 -15.68 0.17
CA PRO A 232 -6.85 -16.21 1.48
C PRO A 232 -5.33 -16.25 1.71
N VAL A 233 -4.92 -16.02 2.95
CA VAL A 233 -3.52 -16.20 3.38
C VAL A 233 -3.23 -17.70 3.44
N ASP A 234 -2.25 -18.14 2.66
CA ASP A 234 -1.78 -19.53 2.66
C ASP A 234 -1.07 -19.82 3.99
N GLY A 235 -1.52 -20.85 4.70
CA GLY A 235 -1.03 -21.19 6.03
C GLY A 235 0.38 -21.79 6.07
N ASP A 236 0.89 -22.33 4.96
CA ASP A 236 2.26 -22.85 4.85
C ASP A 236 3.27 -21.72 4.63
N THR A 237 2.89 -20.70 3.87
CA THR A 237 3.78 -19.57 3.51
C THR A 237 3.52 -18.30 4.32
N GLY A 238 2.35 -18.22 4.97
CA GLY A 238 1.85 -17.02 5.64
C GLY A 238 1.50 -15.88 4.67
N LYS A 239 1.38 -16.15 3.36
CA LYS A 239 1.31 -15.11 2.33
C LYS A 239 -0.05 -15.07 1.64
N SER A 240 -0.56 -13.87 1.40
CA SER A 240 -1.62 -13.58 0.43
C SER A 240 -1.15 -12.49 -0.53
N VAL A 241 -1.51 -12.59 -1.80
CA VAL A 241 -1.23 -11.61 -2.85
C VAL A 241 -2.52 -11.36 -3.61
N THR A 242 -3.00 -10.12 -3.66
CA THR A 242 -4.29 -9.74 -4.26
C THR A 242 -4.16 -8.43 -5.02
N ASN A 243 -4.76 -8.34 -6.22
CA ASN A 243 -4.95 -7.06 -6.90
C ASN A 243 -6.18 -6.33 -6.35
N VAL A 244 -6.07 -5.02 -6.10
CA VAL A 244 -7.13 -4.19 -5.52
C VAL A 244 -7.48 -3.10 -6.52
N SER A 245 -8.68 -3.21 -7.11
CA SER A 245 -9.22 -2.26 -8.10
C SER A 245 -10.64 -1.76 -7.76
N GLN A 246 -11.38 -2.54 -6.98
CA GLN A 246 -12.74 -2.25 -6.54
C GLN A 246 -13.10 -3.01 -5.25
N LEU A 247 -14.10 -2.50 -4.53
CA LEU A 247 -14.77 -3.19 -3.42
C LEU A 247 -15.64 -4.35 -3.92
N ASP A 248 -16.11 -5.18 -3.00
CA ASP A 248 -16.97 -6.34 -3.29
C ASP A 248 -18.33 -5.93 -3.90
N ASP A 249 -18.76 -4.68 -3.72
CA ASP A 249 -19.95 -4.10 -4.34
C ASP A 249 -19.70 -3.41 -5.70
N ALA A 250 -18.50 -3.62 -6.26
CA ALA A 250 -18.03 -3.05 -7.52
C ALA A 250 -17.86 -1.52 -7.55
N ILE A 251 -17.77 -0.87 -6.39
CA ILE A 251 -17.29 0.52 -6.30
C ILE A 251 -15.78 0.53 -6.50
N SER A 252 -15.28 1.41 -7.37
CA SER A 252 -13.83 1.58 -7.58
C SER A 252 -13.10 1.89 -6.27
N PHE A 253 -11.99 1.20 -6.03
CA PHE A 253 -11.21 1.29 -4.81
C PHE A 253 -9.74 1.09 -5.16
N LEU A 254 -9.04 2.21 -5.27
CA LEU A 254 -7.68 2.33 -5.77
C LEU A 254 -6.69 2.54 -4.63
N TYR A 255 -5.39 2.67 -4.94
CA TYR A 255 -4.35 2.83 -3.92
C TYR A 255 -4.60 4.01 -2.97
N LEU A 256 -4.95 5.18 -3.51
CA LEU A 256 -5.22 6.36 -2.68
C LEU A 256 -6.45 6.16 -1.79
N ASP A 257 -7.46 5.42 -2.26
CA ASP A 257 -8.65 5.14 -1.46
C ASP A 257 -8.29 4.26 -0.25
N VAL A 258 -7.37 3.29 -0.39
CA VAL A 258 -6.87 2.47 0.72
C VAL A 258 -6.19 3.31 1.80
N VAL A 259 -5.44 4.34 1.40
CA VAL A 259 -4.69 5.21 2.33
C VAL A 259 -5.62 6.10 3.14
N ASP A 260 -6.76 6.49 2.59
CA ASP A 260 -7.75 7.34 3.26
C ASP A 260 -8.94 6.53 3.82
N PHE A 261 -8.94 5.21 3.68
CA PHE A 261 -10.09 4.37 4.02
C PHE A 261 -10.37 4.33 5.53
N ASP A 262 -11.65 4.41 5.88
CA ASP A 262 -12.15 4.13 7.21
C ASP A 262 -12.34 2.62 7.40
N GLY A 263 -11.26 1.91 7.72
CA GLY A 263 -11.33 0.46 7.85
C GLY A 263 -10.26 -0.20 8.68
N TYR A 264 -10.39 -1.52 8.75
CA TYR A 264 -9.43 -2.42 9.37
C TYR A 264 -9.39 -3.76 8.64
N ILE A 265 -8.28 -4.48 8.78
CA ILE A 265 -8.11 -5.82 8.24
C ILE A 265 -8.33 -6.86 9.33
N ASN A 266 -9.07 -7.91 8.99
CA ASN A 266 -9.13 -9.16 9.74
C ASN A 266 -8.56 -10.29 8.89
N VAL A 267 -7.83 -11.20 9.54
CA VAL A 267 -7.50 -12.52 9.01
C VAL A 267 -8.14 -13.56 9.93
N HIS A 268 -8.93 -14.46 9.34
CA HIS A 268 -9.74 -15.45 10.04
C HIS A 268 -9.02 -16.79 10.15
N GLU A 269 -9.39 -17.61 11.14
CA GLU A 269 -8.81 -18.94 11.32
C GLU A 269 -9.10 -19.86 10.12
N SER A 270 -10.34 -19.91 9.63
CA SER A 270 -10.71 -20.70 8.43
C SER A 270 -12.10 -20.29 7.93
N ASP A 271 -12.48 -20.77 6.74
CA ASP A 271 -13.85 -20.62 6.20
C ASP A 271 -14.94 -21.23 7.10
N MET A 272 -14.58 -22.21 7.94
CA MET A 272 -15.51 -22.85 8.88
C MET A 272 -15.57 -22.11 10.22
N THR A 273 -14.59 -21.28 10.52
CA THR A 273 -14.45 -20.56 11.79
C THR A 273 -14.16 -19.06 11.57
N LEU A 274 -15.00 -18.39 10.78
CA LEU A 274 -14.87 -16.94 10.54
C LEU A 274 -15.00 -16.07 11.81
N GLY A 275 -15.55 -16.62 12.90
CA GLY A 275 -15.63 -15.90 14.18
C GLY A 275 -14.29 -15.78 14.92
N THR A 276 -13.31 -16.63 14.60
CA THR A 276 -11.98 -16.62 15.23
C THR A 276 -11.02 -15.80 14.35
N ILE A 277 -10.47 -14.73 14.91
CA ILE A 277 -9.53 -13.83 14.24
C ILE A 277 -8.11 -14.17 14.66
N ILE A 278 -7.24 -14.45 13.70
CA ILE A 278 -5.84 -14.80 13.96
C ILE A 278 -4.90 -13.60 13.88
N ALA A 279 -5.24 -12.59 13.07
CA ALA A 279 -4.53 -11.33 13.01
C ALA A 279 -5.48 -10.17 12.66
N GLN A 280 -5.24 -8.98 13.23
CA GLN A 280 -6.09 -7.80 13.05
C GLN A 280 -5.25 -6.52 13.03
N GLY A 281 -5.65 -5.53 12.22
CA GLY A 281 -5.01 -4.21 12.26
C GLY A 281 -5.85 -3.13 11.58
N ASP A 282 -5.91 -1.95 12.21
CA ASP A 282 -6.51 -0.75 11.61
C ASP A 282 -5.69 -0.29 10.39
N ILE A 283 -6.37 0.22 9.36
CA ILE A 283 -5.76 0.75 8.14
C ILE A 283 -6.26 2.15 7.81
N GLY A 284 -5.64 2.77 6.82
CA GLY A 284 -6.05 4.07 6.30
C GLY A 284 -6.09 5.13 7.39
N GLN A 285 -7.22 5.83 7.49
CA GLN A 285 -7.40 6.91 8.46
C GLN A 285 -7.37 6.43 9.93
N ASN A 286 -7.60 5.13 10.15
CA ASN A 286 -7.63 4.50 11.47
C ASN A 286 -6.24 4.08 11.94
N GLU A 287 -5.21 4.13 11.10
CA GLU A 287 -3.84 3.78 11.50
C GLU A 287 -3.41 4.60 12.74
N LEU A 288 -2.77 3.92 13.70
CA LEU A 288 -2.18 4.60 14.86
C LEU A 288 -0.92 5.37 14.43
N THR A 289 -0.81 6.62 14.88
CA THR A 289 0.35 7.47 14.59
C THR A 289 1.61 7.08 15.36
N GLY A 290 1.45 6.24 16.40
CA GLY A 290 2.48 5.93 17.39
C GLY A 290 2.54 6.93 18.55
N GLU A 291 1.81 8.05 18.47
CA GLU A 291 1.65 8.98 19.58
C GLU A 291 0.71 8.38 20.63
N SER A 292 1.07 8.55 21.90
CA SER A 292 0.22 8.11 23.01
C SER A 292 0.46 8.92 24.27
N ILE A 293 -0.55 8.95 25.13
CA ILE A 293 -0.46 9.48 26.49
C ILE A 293 -1.09 8.51 27.50
N VAL A 294 -0.48 8.42 28.68
CA VAL A 294 -0.84 7.44 29.72
C VAL A 294 -1.22 8.17 31.01
N TYR A 295 -2.35 7.81 31.58
CA TYR A 295 -2.83 8.29 32.88
C TYR A 295 -3.00 7.13 33.85
N LEU A 296 -2.57 7.30 35.10
CA LEU A 296 -2.66 6.26 36.12
C LEU A 296 -4.04 6.27 36.79
N LEU A 297 -4.61 5.09 37.01
CA LEU A 297 -5.85 4.89 37.74
C LEU A 297 -5.54 4.22 39.08
N SER A 298 -5.79 4.93 40.18
CA SER A 298 -5.58 4.46 41.55
C SER A 298 -6.80 3.71 42.09
N GLU A 299 -6.58 2.80 43.04
CA GLU A 299 -7.67 2.12 43.76
C GLU A 299 -8.52 3.10 44.58
N VAL A 300 -9.83 2.83 44.71
CA VAL A 300 -10.76 3.65 45.51
C VAL A 300 -11.56 2.80 46.50
N ASP A 301 -12.73 2.28 46.10
CA ASP A 301 -13.63 1.53 47.00
C ASP A 301 -13.34 0.02 47.03
N MET A 302 -12.46 -0.45 46.13
CA MET A 302 -12.07 -1.85 46.04
C MET A 302 -10.56 -1.99 46.11
N SER A 303 -10.10 -2.56 47.22
CA SER A 303 -8.67 -2.80 47.45
C SER A 303 -8.09 -3.75 46.42
N GLY A 304 -6.94 -3.38 45.87
CA GLY A 304 -6.18 -4.13 44.87
C GLY A 304 -6.50 -3.76 43.43
N VAL A 305 -7.57 -3.01 43.14
CA VAL A 305 -7.95 -2.66 41.77
C VAL A 305 -7.33 -1.34 41.36
N SER A 306 -6.37 -1.38 40.45
CA SER A 306 -5.69 -0.18 39.92
C SER A 306 -5.14 -0.47 38.53
N GLY A 307 -4.69 0.55 37.82
CA GLY A 307 -4.22 0.38 36.45
C GLY A 307 -3.89 1.69 35.76
N ARG A 308 -4.18 1.74 34.46
CA ARG A 308 -3.95 2.92 33.63
C ARG A 308 -4.98 3.04 32.52
N THR A 309 -5.10 4.24 31.98
CA THR A 309 -5.70 4.50 30.67
C THR A 309 -4.63 5.02 29.74
N THR A 310 -4.56 4.47 28.53
CA THR A 310 -3.69 4.97 27.45
C THR A 310 -4.56 5.41 26.29
N PHE A 311 -4.32 6.62 25.79
CA PHE A 311 -4.90 7.10 24.55
C PHE A 311 -3.84 7.03 23.47
N TYR A 312 -4.16 6.43 22.33
CA TYR A 312 -3.29 6.35 21.15
C TYR A 312 -3.88 7.21 20.03
N GLY A 313 -3.09 8.09 19.44
CA GLY A 313 -3.54 8.94 18.34
C GLY A 313 -3.75 8.15 17.05
N ARG A 314 -4.82 8.47 16.31
CA ARG A 314 -5.09 7.97 14.96
C ARG A 314 -4.76 9.03 13.91
N THR A 315 -4.49 8.60 12.68
CA THR A 315 -4.17 9.49 11.55
C THR A 315 -5.26 10.52 11.26
N ASN A 316 -6.53 10.20 11.49
CA ASN A 316 -7.66 11.13 11.36
C ASN A 316 -7.82 12.14 12.53
N GLY A 317 -6.99 12.05 13.57
CA GLY A 317 -7.05 12.90 14.77
C GLY A 317 -7.94 12.36 15.90
N GLU A 318 -8.67 11.27 15.68
CA GLU A 318 -9.35 10.51 16.73
C GLU A 318 -8.33 9.79 17.63
N ALA A 319 -8.81 9.14 18.69
CA ALA A 319 -7.98 8.32 19.55
C ALA A 319 -8.56 6.93 19.80
N LEU A 320 -7.69 5.93 19.92
CA LEU A 320 -8.02 4.67 20.58
C LEU A 320 -7.75 4.81 22.07
N ALA A 321 -8.79 4.77 22.90
CA ALA A 321 -8.66 4.74 24.35
C ALA A 321 -8.62 3.29 24.85
N VAL A 322 -7.58 2.94 25.61
CA VAL A 322 -7.39 1.62 26.21
C VAL A 322 -7.28 1.75 27.72
N ILE A 323 -8.20 1.14 28.47
CA ILE A 323 -8.12 1.01 29.93
C ILE A 323 -7.58 -0.38 30.25
N GLU A 324 -6.55 -0.45 31.09
CA GLU A 324 -5.99 -1.70 31.61
C GLU A 324 -6.01 -1.66 33.14
N LEU A 325 -6.85 -2.48 33.76
CA LEU A 325 -6.94 -2.65 35.20
C LEU A 325 -6.42 -4.02 35.65
N GLN A 326 -5.87 -4.07 36.85
CA GLN A 326 -5.46 -5.31 37.52
C GLN A 326 -6.46 -5.69 38.60
N ASN A 327 -6.58 -6.99 38.87
CA ASN A 327 -7.42 -7.56 39.94
C ASN A 327 -8.91 -7.21 39.84
N THR A 328 -9.42 -6.97 38.63
CA THR A 328 -10.86 -6.74 38.40
C THR A 328 -11.71 -7.94 38.86
N PRO A 329 -12.92 -7.71 39.38
CA PRO A 329 -13.87 -8.78 39.68
C PRO A 329 -14.17 -9.66 38.44
N ILE A 330 -13.86 -10.96 38.55
CA ILE A 330 -14.16 -11.96 37.52
C ILE A 330 -15.65 -11.95 37.14
N ASP A 331 -15.95 -12.18 35.87
CA ASP A 331 -17.31 -12.11 35.29
C ASP A 331 -18.00 -10.73 35.44
N GLY A 332 -17.27 -9.71 35.87
CA GLY A 332 -17.75 -8.34 36.01
C GLY A 332 -17.81 -7.59 34.68
N VAL A 333 -18.70 -6.60 34.61
CA VAL A 333 -18.74 -5.60 33.54
C VAL A 333 -18.72 -4.24 34.24
N HIS A 334 -17.66 -3.47 34.01
CA HIS A 334 -17.36 -2.29 34.79
C HIS A 334 -17.47 -1.02 33.92
N PRO A 335 -18.57 -0.26 34.02
CA PRO A 335 -18.73 0.98 33.26
C PRO A 335 -17.61 1.96 33.59
N ALA A 336 -17.12 2.69 32.60
CA ALA A 336 -16.11 3.72 32.78
C ALA A 336 -16.53 4.99 32.05
N TYR A 337 -16.18 6.14 32.63
CA TYR A 337 -16.53 7.45 32.07
C TYR A 337 -15.42 8.48 32.28
N ILE A 338 -15.34 9.45 31.38
CA ILE A 338 -14.69 10.73 31.67
C ILE A 338 -15.71 11.65 32.31
N TYR A 339 -15.36 12.16 33.48
CA TYR A 339 -16.09 13.20 34.20
C TYR A 339 -15.38 14.55 34.01
N SER A 340 -16.15 15.63 33.95
CA SER A 340 -15.62 16.99 33.98
C SER A 340 -15.04 17.36 35.35
N ASN A 341 -14.05 18.26 35.34
CA ASN A 341 -13.23 18.68 36.48
C ASN A 341 -12.30 17.60 37.05
N ASP A 342 -11.46 17.99 38.00
CA ASP A 342 -10.63 17.05 38.77
C ASP A 342 -11.47 16.15 39.69
N VAL A 343 -10.84 15.07 40.17
CA VAL A 343 -11.44 14.11 41.11
C VAL A 343 -12.08 14.77 42.34
N ALA A 344 -11.45 15.81 42.89
CA ALA A 344 -11.90 16.44 44.13
C ALA A 344 -13.16 17.30 43.93
N THR A 345 -13.26 17.94 42.77
CA THR A 345 -14.34 18.84 42.39
C THR A 345 -15.54 18.07 41.84
N THR A 346 -15.27 16.96 41.14
CA THR A 346 -16.23 16.16 40.38
C THR A 346 -17.02 16.99 39.34
N GLY A 347 -17.90 16.34 38.58
CA GLY A 347 -18.65 16.98 37.52
C GLY A 347 -19.60 16.04 36.79
N ASP A 348 -20.10 16.49 35.65
CA ASP A 348 -20.95 15.68 34.79
C ASP A 348 -20.08 14.71 33.95
N ILE A 349 -20.69 13.59 33.54
CA ILE A 349 -20.11 12.68 32.55
C ILE A 349 -20.07 13.40 31.21
N ILE A 350 -18.90 13.38 30.57
CA ILE A 350 -18.68 13.98 29.25
C ILE A 350 -18.37 12.94 28.17
N PHE A 351 -17.87 11.76 28.55
CA PHE A 351 -17.59 10.67 27.61
C PHE A 351 -17.85 9.32 28.28
N THR A 352 -18.48 8.41 27.54
CA THR A 352 -18.73 7.03 27.95
C THR A 352 -17.80 6.07 27.21
N PHE A 353 -16.98 5.32 27.95
CA PHE A 353 -16.17 4.24 27.38
C PHE A 353 -16.99 2.97 27.18
N ASN A 354 -16.52 2.07 26.33
CA ASN A 354 -16.88 0.67 26.44
C ASN A 354 -16.54 0.17 27.87
N PRO A 355 -17.38 -0.66 28.50
CA PRO A 355 -17.11 -1.18 29.83
C PRO A 355 -15.81 -1.99 29.89
N VAL A 356 -15.10 -1.93 31.03
CA VAL A 356 -13.96 -2.81 31.30
C VAL A 356 -14.47 -4.22 31.57
N ASP A 357 -13.96 -5.19 30.82
CA ASP A 357 -14.24 -6.61 31.02
C ASP A 357 -13.53 -7.09 32.30
N GLY A 358 -14.29 -7.63 33.26
CA GLY A 358 -13.78 -8.06 34.55
C GLY A 358 -12.83 -9.27 34.50
N ASN A 359 -12.87 -10.06 33.42
CA ASN A 359 -11.97 -11.21 33.23
C ASN A 359 -10.60 -10.80 32.71
N THR A 360 -10.55 -9.82 31.79
CA THR A 360 -9.31 -9.37 31.17
C THR A 360 -8.73 -8.11 31.83
N GLY A 361 -9.59 -7.32 32.49
CA GLY A 361 -9.26 -5.99 32.98
C GLY A 361 -9.15 -4.94 31.87
N ILE A 362 -9.58 -5.25 30.65
CA ILE A 362 -9.36 -4.40 29.47
C ILE A 362 -10.67 -3.75 29.01
N SER A 363 -10.60 -2.48 28.61
CA SER A 363 -11.57 -1.80 27.75
C SER A 363 -10.83 -1.15 26.59
N GLN A 364 -11.43 -1.18 25.40
CA GLN A 364 -10.98 -0.44 24.22
C GLN A 364 -12.15 0.34 23.66
N THR A 365 -11.97 1.62 23.34
CA THR A 365 -13.03 2.49 22.78
C THR A 365 -12.45 3.44 21.75
N ASN A 366 -13.13 3.64 20.62
CA ASN A 366 -12.80 4.73 19.70
C ASN A 366 -13.33 6.06 20.26
N LEU A 367 -12.48 7.09 20.27
CA LEU A 367 -12.79 8.41 20.81
C LEU A 367 -12.72 9.44 19.68
N ALA A 368 -13.91 9.83 19.21
CA ALA A 368 -14.10 10.81 18.13
C ALA A 368 -14.94 12.02 18.57
N VAL A 369 -15.94 11.77 19.43
CA VAL A 369 -16.87 12.76 19.97
C VAL A 369 -17.16 12.49 21.45
N LEU A 370 -17.53 13.54 22.18
CA LEU A 370 -18.13 13.46 23.50
C LEU A 370 -19.60 13.00 23.40
N ASP A 371 -20.20 12.65 24.56
CA ASP A 371 -21.60 12.19 24.65
C ASP A 371 -22.65 13.23 24.19
N ASN A 372 -22.22 14.47 23.94
CA ASN A 372 -23.03 15.57 23.41
C ASN A 372 -22.73 15.91 21.94
N ASP A 373 -22.08 15.00 21.21
CA ASP A 373 -21.65 15.12 19.81
C ASP A 373 -20.56 16.19 19.56
N THR A 374 -19.92 16.73 20.59
CA THR A 374 -18.77 17.63 20.42
C THR A 374 -17.56 16.81 19.97
N VAL A 375 -16.93 17.17 18.85
CA VAL A 375 -15.67 16.57 18.39
C VAL A 375 -14.62 16.63 19.49
N PHE A 376 -14.02 15.49 19.80
CA PHE A 376 -13.04 15.32 20.86
C PHE A 376 -12.12 14.17 20.49
N GLY A 377 -10.92 14.52 20.05
CA GLY A 377 -9.90 13.58 19.59
C GLY A 377 -8.68 13.53 20.49
N PHE A 378 -7.57 13.02 19.95
CA PHE A 378 -6.33 12.80 20.71
C PHE A 378 -5.78 14.08 21.34
N GLU A 379 -5.70 15.17 20.58
CA GLU A 379 -5.17 16.45 21.08
C GLU A 379 -6.05 17.06 22.18
N ASP A 380 -7.37 16.84 22.13
CA ASP A 380 -8.30 17.38 23.12
C ASP A 380 -8.14 16.69 24.48
N VAL A 381 -7.76 15.40 24.49
CA VAL A 381 -7.43 14.66 25.73
C VAL A 381 -6.30 15.34 26.51
N LEU A 382 -5.31 15.91 25.82
CA LEU A 382 -4.14 16.54 26.47
C LEU A 382 -4.53 17.78 27.28
N GLY A 383 -5.59 18.48 26.86
CA GLY A 383 -6.05 19.73 27.46
C GLY A 383 -7.30 19.61 28.34
N VAL A 384 -7.93 18.44 28.39
CA VAL A 384 -9.22 18.28 29.08
C VAL A 384 -9.06 18.49 30.59
N ASN A 385 -9.94 19.30 31.17
CA ASN A 385 -10.11 19.35 32.61
C ASN A 385 -11.08 18.23 33.02
N GLY A 386 -10.55 17.02 33.20
CA GLY A 386 -11.36 15.85 33.52
C GLY A 386 -10.66 14.83 34.43
N HIS A 387 -11.43 13.80 34.80
CA HIS A 387 -10.93 12.60 35.46
C HIS A 387 -11.72 11.37 34.98
N ILE A 388 -11.11 10.20 35.07
CA ILE A 388 -11.73 8.93 34.73
C ILE A 388 -12.16 8.24 36.02
N ASN A 389 -13.38 7.70 36.02
CA ASN A 389 -13.85 6.74 37.02
C ASN A 389 -14.23 5.44 36.33
N VAL A 390 -13.82 4.32 36.94
CA VAL A 390 -14.31 2.98 36.61
C VAL A 390 -15.17 2.49 37.76
N HIS A 391 -16.40 2.06 37.46
CA HIS A 391 -17.42 1.70 38.43
C HIS A 391 -17.56 0.19 38.57
N LEU A 392 -18.00 -0.30 39.73
CA LEU A 392 -18.14 -1.73 39.96
C LEU A 392 -19.18 -2.37 39.01
N SER A 393 -20.31 -1.73 38.78
CA SER A 393 -21.34 -2.19 37.83
C SER A 393 -22.36 -1.09 37.56
N GLU A 394 -23.22 -1.27 36.56
CA GLU A 394 -24.34 -0.35 36.28
C GLU A 394 -25.30 -0.18 37.46
N ILE A 395 -25.47 -1.22 38.29
CA ILE A 395 -26.36 -1.19 39.46
C ILE A 395 -25.66 -0.51 40.64
N LEU A 396 -24.36 -0.68 40.77
CA LEU A 396 -23.52 -0.14 41.84
C LEU A 396 -22.64 1.00 41.31
N ILE A 397 -23.25 1.94 40.60
CA ILE A 397 -22.53 3.09 39.99
C ILE A 397 -21.85 3.98 41.04
N ASN A 398 -22.31 3.97 42.30
CA ASN A 398 -21.65 4.75 43.35
C ASN A 398 -20.40 4.09 43.93
N MET A 399 -20.05 2.86 43.51
CA MET A 399 -18.83 2.18 43.93
C MET A 399 -17.78 2.31 42.83
N ILE A 400 -16.74 3.09 43.09
CA ILE A 400 -15.64 3.35 42.17
C ILE A 400 -14.52 2.36 42.47
N ILE A 401 -14.10 1.57 41.48
CA ILE A 401 -13.04 0.57 41.64
C ILE A 401 -11.67 1.11 41.23
N ALA A 402 -11.61 2.07 40.30
CA ALA A 402 -10.38 2.75 39.92
C ALA A 402 -10.67 4.20 39.46
N GLN A 403 -9.76 5.13 39.73
CA GLN A 403 -9.93 6.56 39.44
C GLN A 403 -8.60 7.28 39.16
N GLY A 404 -8.61 8.26 38.26
CA GLY A 404 -7.44 9.13 38.02
C GLY A 404 -7.79 10.41 37.27
N ASN A 405 -7.06 11.50 37.57
CA ASN A 405 -7.13 12.73 36.78
C ASN A 405 -6.55 12.51 35.38
N ILE A 406 -7.01 13.31 34.41
CA ILE A 406 -6.48 13.34 33.04
C ILE A 406 -6.31 14.77 32.53
N GLY A 407 -5.63 14.93 31.39
CA GLY A 407 -5.44 16.21 30.73
C GLY A 407 -4.78 17.26 31.63
N SER A 408 -5.43 18.41 31.82
CA SER A 408 -4.87 19.53 32.60
C SER A 408 -4.79 19.28 34.11
N ASN A 409 -5.33 18.15 34.59
CA ASN A 409 -5.41 17.82 36.01
C ASN A 409 -4.36 16.79 36.47
N ASP A 410 -3.58 16.25 35.53
CA ASP A 410 -2.53 15.24 35.78
C ASP A 410 -1.21 15.89 36.25
#